data_AF-A0A8S0VR20-F1
#
_entry.id   AF-A0A8S0VR20-F1
#
_cell.length_a   1.000
_cell.length_b   1.000
_cell.length_c   1.000
_cell.angle_alpha   90.00
_cell.angle_beta   90.00
_cell.angle_gamma   90.00
#
_symmetry.space_group_name_H-M   'P 1'
#
loop_
_entity.id
_entity.type
_entity.pdbx_description
1 polymer ?
#
loop_
_entity_poly.entity_id
_entity_poly.type
_entity_poly.pdbx_seq_one_letter_code
_entity_poly.pdbx_strand_id
1 'polypeptide(L)'
;MPFQQDGANATANFDCYNDVAGDQINNVDASRHNTFSAGNGGNGGRGGDINHTIINHFYGPQFIVNSKGRALDFDESRGKFTSHPFGGLINQMWLIQERDNGQVAVVSVDNAEFLRADGDVDELRLGTEEQRWKCVPDGPAYKLVKPGSTLAVTLSEQGGLSPLSADNPDQSLRIMEAKPESHDIIKSWQGSPDPSPPPRTAKELQKITTANGSPQESSSTQTTTTDTGGVNIVIHYYGGGQPEGGSNPFERLQNFLASPDGGRNLIFFTGPPTMGTPTPPVAAFTSALSSSKSQAASTGACYVASSSTSITSKIWFTTEKLEEDVLEKLASLRLITNSRDQGCIIDEDCNGGAWFELAVLAFPADTQPKAVSGGPALTWTSHHNRKEHAETLRLMGLKFTRDHEIFSWLEPCNAVGVRVCAQNPGWANNAKSGQLDMEILD
;
A
#
# COMPACT_ATOMS: atom_id res chain seq x y z
N MET A 1 -41.24 -57.77 -9.59
CA MET A 1 -42.16 -57.07 -8.67
C MET A 1 -41.36 -56.03 -7.93
N PRO A 2 -41.69 -54.73 -8.06
CA PRO A 2 -40.89 -53.65 -7.50
C PRO A 2 -41.22 -53.42 -6.02
N PHE A 3 -40.20 -53.02 -5.27
CA PHE A 3 -40.33 -52.55 -3.90
C PHE A 3 -40.56 -51.03 -3.95
N GLN A 4 -41.68 -50.61 -3.38
CA GLN A 4 -42.16 -49.24 -3.31
C GLN A 4 -41.60 -48.59 -2.03
N GLN A 5 -40.93 -47.44 -2.15
CA GLN A 5 -40.54 -46.61 -1.02
C GLN A 5 -41.17 -45.23 -1.21
N ASP A 6 -42.17 -44.94 -0.38
CA ASP A 6 -42.86 -43.65 -0.33
C ASP A 6 -42.15 -42.70 0.66
N GLY A 7 -41.97 -41.45 0.21
CA GLY A 7 -42.27 -40.27 1.02
C GLY A 7 -41.26 -39.83 2.08
N ALA A 8 -40.31 -38.96 1.68
CA ALA A 8 -39.90 -37.84 2.50
C ALA A 8 -39.74 -36.61 1.59
N ASN A 9 -40.80 -35.81 1.49
CA ASN A 9 -40.76 -34.50 0.87
C ASN A 9 -40.00 -33.54 1.80
N ALA A 10 -38.76 -33.21 1.46
CA ALA A 10 -38.11 -32.00 1.96
C ALA A 10 -38.27 -30.92 0.89
N THR A 11 -39.14 -29.96 1.15
CA THR A 11 -39.26 -28.73 0.36
C THR A 11 -38.24 -27.74 0.90
N ALA A 12 -37.18 -27.48 0.16
CA ALA A 12 -36.31 -26.32 0.38
C ALA A 12 -36.79 -25.21 -0.56
N ASN A 13 -37.24 -24.09 0.01
CA ASN A 13 -37.49 -22.86 -0.73
C ASN A 13 -36.14 -22.25 -1.06
N PHE A 14 -35.79 -22.21 -2.35
CA PHE A 14 -34.72 -21.36 -2.85
C PHE A 14 -35.39 -20.15 -3.49
N ASP A 15 -35.44 -19.04 -2.75
CA ASP A 15 -35.64 -17.75 -3.38
C ASP A 15 -34.33 -17.36 -4.09
N CYS A 16 -34.49 -16.77 -5.28
CA CYS A 16 -33.46 -16.26 -6.19
C CYS A 16 -32.81 -17.30 -7.13
N TYR A 17 -33.60 -17.84 -8.06
CA TYR A 17 -33.10 -18.32 -9.36
C TYR A 17 -33.87 -17.60 -10.47
N ASN A 18 -33.20 -16.70 -11.19
CA ASN A 18 -33.73 -16.17 -12.44
C ASN A 18 -32.61 -16.00 -13.45
N ASP A 19 -32.57 -16.90 -14.43
CA ASP A 19 -31.79 -16.80 -15.64
C ASP A 19 -32.60 -15.97 -16.65
N VAL A 20 -32.21 -14.71 -16.83
CA VAL A 20 -32.67 -13.87 -17.94
C VAL A 20 -31.47 -13.07 -18.45
N ALA A 21 -30.72 -13.65 -19.38
CA ALA A 21 -29.86 -12.89 -20.27
C ALA A 21 -30.74 -12.24 -21.37
N GLY A 22 -30.93 -10.92 -21.28
CA GLY A 22 -31.48 -10.11 -22.36
C GLY A 22 -30.43 -9.85 -23.45
N ASP A 23 -30.90 -9.81 -24.70
CA ASP A 23 -30.22 -9.35 -25.91
C ASP A 23 -29.22 -10.29 -26.62
N GLN A 24 -29.57 -11.57 -26.77
CA GLN A 24 -29.03 -12.39 -27.86
C GLN A 24 -30.11 -12.86 -28.85
N ILE A 25 -29.93 -12.43 -30.11
CA ILE A 25 -30.73 -12.86 -31.26
C ILE A 25 -30.29 -14.28 -31.66
N ASN A 26 -31.21 -15.22 -31.53
CA ASN A 26 -31.09 -16.61 -31.97
C ASN A 26 -30.81 -16.71 -33.48
N ASN A 27 -29.60 -17.15 -33.84
CA ASN A 27 -29.37 -17.87 -35.10
C ASN A 27 -29.36 -19.36 -34.79
N VAL A 28 -30.56 -19.97 -34.74
CA VAL A 28 -30.71 -21.42 -34.70
C VAL A 28 -31.14 -21.87 -36.10
N ASP A 29 -30.17 -22.38 -36.86
CA ASP A 29 -30.46 -23.25 -37.99
C ASP A 29 -30.63 -24.69 -37.45
N ALA A 30 -31.71 -25.32 -37.87
CA ALA A 30 -32.19 -26.58 -37.34
C ALA A 30 -31.61 -27.74 -38.15
N SER A 31 -30.66 -28.48 -37.58
CA SER A 31 -30.44 -29.86 -38.03
C SER A 31 -29.93 -30.76 -36.90
N ARG A 32 -30.49 -31.96 -36.85
CA ARG A 32 -30.25 -33.00 -35.86
C ARG A 32 -28.94 -33.75 -36.15
N HIS A 33 -28.32 -34.24 -35.07
CA HIS A 33 -27.24 -35.24 -34.97
C HIS A 33 -25.77 -34.82 -35.16
N ASN A 34 -25.04 -35.03 -34.05
CA ASN A 34 -23.66 -35.47 -33.88
C ASN A 34 -22.48 -34.49 -34.10
N THR A 35 -21.59 -34.54 -33.08
CA THR A 35 -20.14 -34.26 -33.07
C THR A 35 -19.68 -32.83 -33.37
N PHE A 36 -19.17 -32.16 -32.33
CA PHE A 36 -18.41 -30.92 -32.47
C PHE A 36 -16.96 -31.24 -32.84
N SER A 37 -16.57 -30.86 -34.05
CA SER A 37 -15.17 -30.67 -34.46
C SER A 37 -14.87 -29.17 -34.46
N ALA A 38 -13.80 -28.76 -33.78
CA ALA A 38 -13.34 -27.37 -33.77
C ALA A 38 -13.00 -26.91 -35.20
N GLY A 39 -13.65 -25.85 -35.66
CA GLY A 39 -13.37 -25.22 -36.95
C GLY A 39 -12.05 -24.43 -36.90
N ASN A 40 -11.28 -24.50 -37.98
CA ASN A 40 -10.07 -23.72 -38.18
C ASN A 40 -10.41 -22.22 -38.18
N GLY A 41 -9.89 -21.50 -37.16
CA GLY A 41 -9.99 -20.05 -37.06
C GLY A 41 -9.40 -19.37 -38.30
N GLY A 42 -10.20 -18.49 -38.90
CA GLY A 42 -9.89 -17.78 -40.13
C GLY A 42 -8.85 -16.66 -39.95
N ASN A 43 -8.20 -16.32 -41.07
CA ASN A 43 -7.31 -15.17 -41.21
C ASN A 43 -8.04 -13.85 -40.95
N GLY A 44 -7.75 -13.24 -39.79
CA GLY A 44 -8.05 -11.83 -39.49
C GLY A 44 -7.07 -10.89 -40.20
N GLY A 45 -7.60 -9.81 -40.75
CA GLY A 45 -6.94 -8.95 -41.72
C GLY A 45 -5.86 -8.01 -41.17
N ARG A 46 -5.01 -7.56 -42.10
CA ARG A 46 -4.00 -6.51 -41.92
C ARG A 46 -4.66 -5.18 -41.55
N GLY A 47 -4.63 -4.83 -40.26
CA GLY A 47 -4.77 -3.46 -39.76
C GLY A 47 -3.39 -2.76 -39.76
N GLY A 48 -3.36 -1.50 -40.20
CA GLY A 48 -2.15 -0.75 -40.51
C GLY A 48 -1.22 -0.48 -39.34
N ASP A 49 0.06 -0.27 -39.69
CA ASP A 49 1.17 0.08 -38.81
C ASP A 49 0.89 1.39 -38.05
N ILE A 50 0.35 1.26 -36.84
CA ILE A 50 0.47 2.27 -35.79
C ILE A 50 1.56 1.76 -34.85
N ASN A 51 2.73 2.38 -34.87
CA ASN A 51 3.83 2.16 -33.92
C ASN A 51 3.42 2.65 -32.52
N HIS A 52 2.39 2.04 -31.92
CA HIS A 52 2.24 2.07 -30.48
C HIS A 52 3.31 1.13 -29.92
N THR A 53 4.40 1.70 -29.42
CA THR A 53 5.31 0.98 -28.54
C THR A 53 4.45 0.40 -27.42
N ILE A 54 4.22 -0.92 -27.45
CA ILE A 54 3.45 -1.61 -26.43
C ILE A 54 4.25 -1.48 -25.14
N ILE A 55 3.90 -0.49 -24.33
CA ILE A 55 4.29 -0.49 -22.93
C ILE A 55 3.37 -1.51 -22.31
N ASN A 56 3.94 -2.61 -21.83
CA ASN A 56 3.18 -3.56 -21.04
C ASN A 56 2.56 -2.81 -19.87
N HIS A 57 1.24 -2.86 -19.72
CA HIS A 57 0.58 -2.29 -18.56
C HIS A 57 1.16 -2.96 -17.30
N PHE A 58 1.78 -2.16 -16.43
CA PHE A 58 2.35 -2.64 -15.18
C PHE A 58 1.25 -2.71 -14.13
N TYR A 59 0.95 -3.90 -13.62
CA TYR A 59 -0.06 -4.08 -12.57
C TYR A 59 0.61 -4.45 -11.24
N GLY A 60 0.27 -3.71 -10.19
CA GLY A 60 0.77 -3.95 -8.84
C GLY A 60 2.27 -3.65 -8.65
N PRO A 61 2.84 -4.07 -7.51
CA PRO A 61 4.25 -3.87 -7.20
C PRO A 61 5.19 -4.57 -8.18
N GLN A 62 6.29 -3.90 -8.50
CA GLN A 62 7.31 -4.32 -9.46
C GLN A 62 8.69 -4.29 -8.79
N PHE A 63 9.61 -5.10 -9.31
CA PHE A 63 11.03 -4.98 -9.07
C PHE A 63 11.71 -4.37 -10.29
N ILE A 64 12.62 -3.44 -10.06
CA ILE A 64 13.47 -2.84 -11.10
C ILE A 64 14.87 -3.38 -10.89
N VAL A 65 15.32 -4.27 -11.77
CA VAL A 65 16.58 -5.01 -11.62
C VAL A 65 17.44 -4.92 -12.88
N ASN A 66 18.76 -4.97 -12.75
CA ASN A 66 19.65 -5.06 -13.92
C ASN A 66 19.96 -6.51 -14.30
N SER A 67 20.70 -6.67 -15.40
CA SER A 67 21.15 -7.99 -15.89
C SER A 67 22.07 -8.77 -14.94
N LYS A 68 22.61 -8.11 -13.90
CA LYS A 68 23.43 -8.73 -12.85
C LYS A 68 22.62 -9.14 -11.62
N GLY A 69 21.29 -9.02 -11.66
CA GLY A 69 20.41 -9.37 -10.54
C GLY A 69 20.50 -8.38 -9.36
N ARG A 70 20.97 -7.16 -9.59
CA ARG A 70 20.93 -6.08 -8.61
C ARG A 70 19.63 -5.29 -8.76
N ALA A 71 19.02 -4.93 -7.63
CA ALA A 71 17.76 -4.21 -7.60
C ALA A 71 17.95 -2.73 -7.29
N LEU A 72 17.07 -1.88 -7.83
CA LEU A 72 16.90 -0.51 -7.38
C LEU A 72 16.40 -0.54 -5.93
N ASP A 73 17.24 -0.03 -5.04
CA ASP A 73 17.04 -0.15 -3.60
C ASP A 73 17.19 1.23 -2.95
N PHE A 74 16.24 1.60 -2.11
CA PHE A 74 16.33 2.82 -1.30
C PHE A 74 16.80 2.47 0.12
N ASP A 75 18.00 2.96 0.46
CA ASP A 75 18.54 2.89 1.81
C ASP A 75 18.11 4.14 2.57
N GLU A 76 17.00 4.01 3.31
CA GLU A 76 16.44 5.10 4.09
C GLU A 76 17.39 5.61 5.18
N SER A 77 18.23 4.73 5.76
CA SER A 77 19.19 5.10 6.79
C SER A 77 20.24 6.09 6.27
N ARG A 78 20.53 6.03 4.97
CA ARG A 78 21.46 6.91 4.28
C ARG A 78 20.78 8.00 3.46
N GLY A 79 19.46 7.91 3.28
CA GLY A 79 18.69 8.77 2.37
C GLY A 79 19.20 8.68 0.93
N LYS A 80 19.70 7.51 0.51
CA LYS A 80 20.34 7.33 -0.80
C LYS A 80 19.84 6.08 -1.49
N PHE A 81 19.78 6.16 -2.80
CA PHE A 81 19.64 4.99 -3.63
C PHE A 81 20.93 4.21 -3.62
N THR A 82 20.77 2.90 -3.63
CA THR A 82 21.85 1.95 -3.76
C THR A 82 21.41 0.87 -4.75
N SER A 83 22.32 -0.01 -5.09
CA SER A 83 22.03 -1.19 -5.88
C SER A 83 22.49 -2.37 -5.05
N HIS A 84 21.58 -3.11 -4.42
CA HIS A 84 21.94 -4.33 -3.68
C HIS A 84 21.61 -5.57 -4.51
N PRO A 85 22.26 -6.72 -4.23
CA PRO A 85 21.72 -7.99 -4.66
C PRO A 85 20.24 -8.06 -4.29
N PHE A 86 19.40 -8.42 -5.26
CA PHE A 86 17.97 -8.60 -5.05
C PHE A 86 17.68 -9.50 -3.84
N GLY A 87 16.96 -8.94 -2.86
CA GLY A 87 16.48 -9.64 -1.67
C GLY A 87 14.95 -9.80 -1.66
N GLY A 88 14.24 -9.10 -2.55
CA GLY A 88 12.77 -9.08 -2.56
C GLY A 88 12.17 -8.31 -1.37
N LEU A 89 12.91 -7.34 -0.84
CA LEU A 89 12.50 -6.51 0.28
C LEU A 89 11.56 -5.38 -0.17
N ILE A 90 10.77 -4.82 0.75
CA ILE A 90 9.78 -3.77 0.44
C ILE A 90 10.41 -2.48 -0.12
N ASN A 91 11.62 -2.13 0.34
CA ASN A 91 12.40 -0.99 -0.15
C ASN A 91 13.02 -1.23 -1.55
N GLN A 92 12.86 -2.43 -2.10
CA GLN A 92 13.19 -2.79 -3.49
C GLN A 92 11.94 -2.88 -4.38
N MET A 93 10.75 -2.65 -3.82
CA MET A 93 9.46 -2.73 -4.53
C MET A 93 8.98 -1.35 -4.97
N TRP A 94 8.49 -1.29 -6.21
CA TRP A 94 8.11 -0.06 -6.89
C TRP A 94 6.74 -0.20 -7.54
N LEU A 95 5.86 0.79 -7.39
CA LEU A 95 4.68 0.92 -8.24
C LEU A 95 5.07 1.71 -9.48
N ILE A 96 4.80 1.15 -10.65
CA ILE A 96 5.03 1.84 -11.93
C ILE A 96 3.69 2.26 -12.46
N GLN A 97 3.49 3.56 -12.54
CA GLN A 97 2.25 4.14 -12.99
C GLN A 97 2.45 4.74 -14.37
N GLU A 98 1.75 4.20 -15.37
CA GLU A 98 1.79 4.72 -16.72
C GLU A 98 1.21 6.14 -16.78
N ARG A 99 1.77 6.96 -17.66
CA ARG A 99 1.37 8.33 -17.95
C ARG A 99 1.31 8.53 -19.46
N ASP A 100 0.78 9.67 -19.88
CA ASP A 100 0.69 10.01 -21.29
C ASP A 100 2.05 9.98 -22.00
N ASN A 101 2.02 9.67 -23.30
CA ASN A 101 3.19 9.66 -24.18
C ASN A 101 4.27 8.64 -23.79
N GLY A 102 3.88 7.54 -23.16
CA GLY A 102 4.77 6.43 -22.80
C GLY A 102 5.79 6.79 -21.72
N GLN A 103 5.45 7.75 -20.88
CA GLN A 103 6.19 8.07 -19.67
C GLN A 103 5.63 7.25 -18.50
N VAL A 104 6.45 7.05 -17.48
CA VAL A 104 6.03 6.38 -16.24
C VAL A 104 6.41 7.20 -15.03
N ALA A 105 5.59 7.16 -13.99
CA ALA A 105 5.98 7.56 -12.65
C ALA A 105 6.36 6.31 -11.86
N VAL A 106 7.46 6.37 -11.12
CA VAL A 106 7.95 5.25 -10.31
C VAL A 106 7.80 5.66 -8.84
N VAL A 107 7.03 4.89 -8.07
CA VAL A 107 6.69 5.20 -6.68
C VAL A 107 7.22 4.10 -5.78
N SER A 108 7.96 4.46 -4.74
CA SER A 108 8.41 3.50 -3.72
C SER A 108 7.19 2.91 -3.00
N VAL A 109 7.13 1.58 -2.89
CA VAL A 109 6.06 0.92 -2.11
C VAL A 109 6.26 1.17 -0.62
N ASP A 110 7.50 1.33 -0.17
CA ASP A 110 7.86 1.45 1.24
C ASP A 110 7.37 2.77 1.87
N ASN A 111 7.53 3.90 1.17
CA ASN A 111 7.20 5.22 1.70
C ASN A 111 6.25 6.05 0.82
N ALA A 112 5.75 5.48 -0.28
CA ALA A 112 4.83 6.13 -1.21
C ALA A 112 5.36 7.42 -1.85
N GLU A 113 6.68 7.61 -1.89
CA GLU A 113 7.31 8.75 -2.55
C GLU A 113 7.75 8.40 -3.98
N PHE A 114 7.84 9.41 -4.85
CA PHE A 114 8.27 9.25 -6.23
C PHE A 114 9.79 9.16 -6.34
N LEU A 115 10.28 8.28 -7.20
CA LEU A 115 11.66 8.28 -7.68
C LEU A 115 11.91 9.54 -8.52
N ARG A 116 12.88 10.34 -8.11
CA ARG A 116 13.25 11.60 -8.74
C ARG A 116 14.73 11.64 -9.06
N ALA A 117 15.08 12.45 -10.05
CA ALA A 117 16.44 12.90 -10.26
C ALA A 117 16.61 14.24 -9.55
N ASP A 118 17.66 14.41 -8.76
CA ASP A 118 18.04 15.74 -8.31
C ASP A 118 18.47 16.57 -9.54
N GLY A 119 18.10 17.86 -9.53
CA GLY A 119 18.28 18.78 -10.65
C GLY A 119 19.74 19.13 -10.89
N ASP A 120 20.48 19.28 -9.80
CA ASP A 120 21.83 19.87 -9.78
C ASP A 120 22.95 18.84 -9.59
N VAL A 121 22.58 17.65 -9.13
CA VAL A 121 23.49 16.56 -8.78
C VAL A 121 22.91 15.33 -9.44
N ASP A 122 23.70 14.58 -10.22
CA ASP A 122 23.28 13.38 -10.95
C ASP A 122 22.94 12.20 -10.00
N GLU A 123 22.11 12.46 -9.01
CA GLU A 123 21.69 11.59 -7.92
C GLU A 123 20.19 11.28 -8.05
N LEU A 124 19.83 10.07 -7.62
CA LEU A 124 18.43 9.71 -7.42
C LEU A 124 18.01 10.09 -6.01
N ARG A 125 16.77 10.56 -5.86
CA ARG A 125 16.15 10.89 -4.58
C ARG A 125 14.69 10.47 -4.57
N LEU A 126 14.13 10.35 -3.37
CA LEU A 126 12.69 10.25 -3.21
C LEU A 126 12.11 11.64 -2.96
N GLY A 127 10.87 11.86 -3.38
CA GLY A 127 10.15 13.09 -3.09
C GLY A 127 8.67 12.99 -3.38
N THR A 128 7.93 13.97 -2.88
CA THR A 128 6.46 14.01 -2.97
C THR A 128 5.93 14.43 -4.33
N GLU A 129 6.73 15.13 -5.14
CA GLU A 129 6.32 15.55 -6.49
C GLU A 129 6.61 14.46 -7.52
N GLU A 130 5.64 14.23 -8.40
CA GLU A 130 5.78 13.27 -9.49
C GLU A 130 6.92 13.67 -10.44
N GLN A 131 7.85 12.73 -10.65
CA GLN A 131 8.77 12.78 -11.78
C GLN A 131 8.41 11.72 -12.80
N ARG A 132 8.20 12.18 -14.03
CA ARG A 132 7.96 11.32 -15.18
C ARG A 132 9.29 10.81 -15.70
N TRP A 133 9.38 9.53 -16.04
CA TRP A 133 10.55 8.90 -16.63
C TRP A 133 10.17 8.40 -18.02
N LYS A 134 11.08 8.56 -18.99
CA LYS A 134 10.86 7.98 -20.32
C LYS A 134 11.37 6.53 -20.30
N CYS A 135 10.50 5.58 -20.59
CA CYS A 135 10.89 4.19 -20.81
C CYS A 135 11.38 4.03 -22.26
N VAL A 136 12.66 3.70 -22.43
CA VAL A 136 13.25 3.42 -23.74
C VAL A 136 13.52 1.92 -23.85
N PRO A 137 12.93 1.20 -24.82
CA PRO A 137 13.22 -0.22 -25.03
C PRO A 137 14.70 -0.48 -25.30
N ASP A 138 15.23 -1.56 -24.73
CA ASP A 138 16.62 -2.01 -24.84
C ASP A 138 16.64 -3.55 -24.98
N GLY A 139 16.23 -4.04 -26.15
CA GLY A 139 16.01 -5.47 -26.37
C GLY A 139 14.88 -6.01 -25.49
N PRO A 140 15.13 -7.02 -24.62
CA PRO A 140 14.14 -7.53 -23.67
C PRO A 140 14.04 -6.67 -22.38
N ALA A 141 14.80 -5.58 -22.29
CA ALA A 141 14.89 -4.70 -21.14
C ALA A 141 14.44 -3.28 -21.51
N TYR A 142 14.54 -2.37 -20.55
CA TYR A 142 14.20 -0.97 -20.66
C TYR A 142 15.31 -0.10 -20.05
N LYS A 143 15.40 1.15 -20.50
CA LYS A 143 16.17 2.21 -19.85
C LYS A 143 15.19 3.25 -19.32
N LEU A 144 15.33 3.63 -18.05
CA LEU A 144 14.56 4.72 -17.46
C LEU A 144 15.34 6.03 -17.59
N VAL A 145 14.90 6.90 -18.50
CA VAL A 145 15.63 8.12 -18.88
C VAL A 145 14.97 9.36 -18.27
N LYS A 146 15.78 10.24 -17.67
CA LYS A 146 15.34 11.53 -17.12
C LYS A 146 14.80 12.42 -18.26
N PRO A 147 13.58 12.99 -18.16
CA PRO A 147 13.02 13.82 -19.23
C PRO A 147 13.91 15.02 -19.56
N GLY A 148 14.06 15.32 -20.85
CA GLY A 148 14.88 16.43 -21.32
C GLY A 148 16.38 16.28 -21.07
N SER A 149 16.83 15.10 -20.62
CA SER A 149 18.22 14.83 -20.29
C SER A 149 18.73 13.59 -21.04
N THR A 150 20.05 13.46 -21.11
CA THR A 150 20.72 12.25 -21.58
C THR A 150 21.03 11.28 -20.44
N LEU A 151 20.57 11.55 -19.22
CA LEU A 151 20.83 10.70 -18.06
C LEU A 151 19.79 9.58 -17.91
N ALA A 152 20.25 8.39 -17.58
CA ALA A 152 19.42 7.23 -17.29
C ALA A 152 19.75 6.65 -15.92
N VAL A 153 18.74 6.01 -15.30
CA VAL A 153 18.90 5.23 -14.07
C VAL A 153 19.92 4.11 -14.31
N THR A 154 20.88 3.98 -13.41
CA THR A 154 21.89 2.92 -13.43
C THR A 154 21.95 2.22 -12.09
N LEU A 155 22.10 0.90 -12.13
CA LEU A 155 22.22 0.03 -10.95
C LEU A 155 23.65 -0.47 -10.76
N SER A 156 24.63 0.43 -10.91
CA SER A 156 26.02 0.20 -10.47
C SER A 156 26.09 0.11 -8.94
N GLU A 157 27.25 -0.17 -8.34
CA GLU A 157 27.36 -0.37 -6.88
C GLU A 157 26.70 0.72 -6.02
N GLN A 158 26.72 1.97 -6.49
CA GLN A 158 26.17 3.11 -5.75
C GLN A 158 24.72 3.44 -6.14
N GLY A 159 24.15 2.85 -7.19
CA GLY A 159 22.92 3.33 -7.80
C GLY A 159 23.04 4.79 -8.28
N GLY A 160 22.11 5.26 -9.10
CA GLY A 160 22.04 6.69 -9.44
C GLY A 160 21.75 6.95 -10.91
N LEU A 161 22.27 8.07 -11.41
CA LEU A 161 22.15 8.47 -12.80
C LEU A 161 23.50 8.39 -13.50
N SER A 162 23.47 8.03 -14.77
CA SER A 162 24.65 8.08 -15.63
C SER A 162 24.26 8.44 -17.06
N PRO A 163 25.19 8.98 -17.88
CA PRO A 163 24.92 9.23 -19.28
C PRO A 163 24.42 7.98 -20.00
N LEU A 164 23.33 8.13 -20.74
CA LEU A 164 22.67 7.08 -21.50
C LEU A 164 23.69 6.46 -22.46
N SER A 165 23.92 5.17 -22.29
CA SER A 165 24.83 4.39 -23.11
C SER A 165 24.09 3.18 -23.66
N ALA A 166 24.30 2.88 -24.95
CA ALA A 166 23.74 1.69 -25.57
C ALA A 166 24.26 0.42 -24.88
N ASP A 167 25.55 0.42 -24.51
CA ASP A 167 26.29 -0.78 -24.10
C ASP A 167 26.49 -0.90 -22.59
N ASN A 168 25.84 -0.06 -21.78
CA ASN A 168 25.98 -0.13 -20.32
C ASN A 168 24.98 -1.16 -19.73
N PRO A 169 25.44 -2.34 -19.28
CA PRO A 169 24.55 -3.38 -18.74
C PRO A 169 23.88 -2.96 -17.42
N ASP A 170 24.44 -2.00 -16.69
CA ASP A 170 23.87 -1.48 -15.44
C ASP A 170 22.68 -0.53 -15.70
N GLN A 171 22.51 -0.05 -16.94
CA GLN A 171 21.33 0.70 -17.40
C GLN A 171 20.27 -0.18 -18.05
N SER A 172 20.57 -1.45 -18.33
CA SER A 172 19.63 -2.39 -18.95
C SER A 172 18.72 -2.99 -17.87
N LEU A 173 17.59 -2.32 -17.63
CA LEU A 173 16.68 -2.61 -16.52
C LEU A 173 15.56 -3.54 -16.97
N ARG A 174 15.30 -4.58 -16.18
CA ARG A 174 14.12 -5.42 -16.29
C ARG A 174 13.14 -5.01 -15.21
N ILE A 175 11.91 -4.82 -15.63
CA ILE A 175 10.78 -4.51 -14.75
C ILE A 175 9.97 -5.79 -14.63
N MET A 176 9.87 -6.32 -13.43
CA MET A 176 9.27 -7.62 -13.17
C MET A 176 8.20 -7.51 -12.09
N GLU A 177 7.05 -8.14 -12.30
CA GLU A 177 5.99 -8.16 -11.29
C GLU A 177 6.49 -8.85 -10.02
N ALA A 178 6.07 -8.36 -8.85
CA ALA A 178 6.45 -8.91 -7.56
C ALA A 178 5.68 -10.22 -7.25
N LYS A 179 6.00 -11.27 -8.01
CA LYS A 179 5.44 -12.61 -7.87
C LYS A 179 6.54 -13.62 -7.52
N PRO A 180 6.20 -14.76 -6.89
CA PRO A 180 7.18 -15.79 -6.52
C PRO A 180 8.06 -16.24 -7.70
N GLU A 181 7.51 -16.38 -8.91
CA GLU A 181 8.27 -16.82 -10.09
C GLU A 181 9.35 -15.81 -10.49
N SER A 182 9.06 -14.51 -10.35
CA SER A 182 10.04 -13.44 -10.58
C SER A 182 11.21 -13.52 -9.60
N HIS A 183 10.96 -13.89 -8.34
CA HIS A 183 12.03 -14.01 -7.34
C HIS A 183 13.04 -15.08 -7.73
N ASP A 184 12.57 -16.25 -8.16
CA ASP A 184 13.45 -17.36 -8.55
C ASP A 184 14.25 -17.02 -9.81
N ILE A 185 13.62 -16.36 -10.78
CA ILE A 185 14.29 -15.87 -11.99
C ILE A 185 15.40 -14.87 -11.61
N ILE A 186 15.12 -13.87 -10.77
CA ILE A 186 16.10 -12.84 -10.42
C ILE A 186 17.26 -13.44 -9.62
N LYS A 187 16.96 -14.33 -8.66
CA LYS A 187 18.00 -15.05 -7.89
C LYS A 187 18.91 -15.88 -8.79
N SER A 188 18.37 -16.47 -9.86
CA SER A 188 19.20 -17.22 -10.82
C SER A 188 20.25 -16.35 -11.52
N TRP A 189 20.05 -15.03 -11.60
CA TRP A 189 21.01 -14.09 -12.18
C TRP A 189 22.15 -13.71 -11.24
N GLN A 190 22.02 -14.00 -9.94
CA GLN A 190 23.02 -13.70 -8.91
C GLN A 190 24.21 -14.69 -8.90
N GLY A 191 24.35 -15.52 -9.94
CA GLY A 191 25.19 -16.71 -9.95
C GLY A 191 26.62 -16.57 -10.50
N SER A 192 27.10 -15.38 -10.85
CA SER A 192 28.52 -15.20 -11.18
C SER A 192 29.18 -14.42 -10.03
N PRO A 193 30.01 -15.05 -9.18
CA PRO A 193 30.65 -14.35 -8.07
C PRO A 193 31.47 -13.19 -8.63
N ASP A 194 31.09 -11.98 -8.26
CA ASP A 194 31.95 -10.81 -8.39
C ASP A 194 33.22 -11.12 -7.56
N PRO A 195 34.45 -11.05 -8.12
CA PRO A 195 35.66 -11.29 -7.35
C PRO A 195 35.62 -10.39 -6.11
N SER A 196 35.52 -11.03 -4.95
CA SER A 196 35.41 -10.38 -3.64
C SER A 196 36.30 -9.13 -3.58
N PRO A 197 35.78 -7.96 -3.14
CA PRO A 197 36.63 -6.79 -2.95
C PRO A 197 37.78 -7.17 -2.01
N PRO A 198 39.01 -6.70 -2.27
CA PRO A 198 40.16 -7.05 -1.44
C PRO A 198 39.86 -6.67 0.02
N PRO A 199 40.28 -7.51 0.99
CA PRO A 199 39.98 -7.28 2.40
C PRO A 199 40.45 -5.88 2.81
N ARG A 200 39.52 -5.09 3.38
CA ARG A 200 39.81 -3.77 3.90
C ARG A 200 40.94 -3.87 4.93
N THR A 201 41.98 -3.06 4.76
CA THR A 201 43.13 -3.09 5.66
C THR A 201 42.73 -2.59 7.05
N ALA A 202 43.35 -3.12 8.10
CA ALA A 202 43.10 -2.76 9.51
C ALA A 202 43.20 -1.24 9.79
N LYS A 203 43.79 -0.45 8.89
CA LYS A 203 43.85 1.02 8.96
C LYS A 203 42.51 1.71 8.67
N GLU A 204 41.60 1.11 7.90
CA GLU A 204 40.29 1.72 7.61
C GLU A 204 39.29 1.55 8.76
N LEU A 205 39.42 0.48 9.54
CA LEU A 205 38.56 0.20 10.70
C LEU A 205 38.86 1.11 11.91
N GLN A 206 40.04 1.73 11.97
CA GLN A 206 40.46 2.56 13.11
C GLN A 206 40.00 4.02 13.03
N LYS A 207 39.42 4.46 11.90
CA LYS A 207 38.94 5.84 11.70
C LYS A 207 37.48 6.07 12.12
N ILE A 208 36.73 5.00 12.39
CA ILE A 208 35.28 5.07 12.67
C ILE A 208 35.02 5.20 14.19
N THR A 209 35.98 4.85 15.05
CA THR A 209 35.75 4.75 16.51
C THR A 209 35.97 6.03 17.31
N THR A 210 36.36 7.17 16.69
CA THR A 210 36.81 8.37 17.45
C THR A 210 35.95 9.62 17.28
N ALA A 211 34.68 9.49 16.91
CA ALA A 211 33.77 10.62 16.85
C ALA A 211 32.40 10.22 17.42
N ASN A 212 32.23 10.34 18.74
CA ASN A 212 30.95 10.58 19.40
C ASN A 212 31.20 10.99 20.85
N GLY A 213 31.18 12.30 21.11
CA GLY A 213 31.07 12.87 22.44
C GLY A 213 29.60 13.18 22.74
N SER A 214 29.09 12.70 23.87
CA SER A 214 27.71 12.91 24.31
C SER A 214 27.49 14.32 24.88
N PRO A 215 26.40 15.02 24.51
CA PRO A 215 25.82 16.07 25.33
C PRO A 215 24.64 15.52 26.15
N GLN A 216 24.67 15.80 27.45
CA GLN A 216 23.62 15.50 28.41
C GLN A 216 22.66 16.70 28.45
N GLU A 217 21.48 16.60 27.84
CA GLU A 217 20.39 17.58 28.01
C GLU A 217 19.27 16.99 28.89
N SER A 218 19.02 17.63 30.02
CA SER A 218 17.91 17.32 30.93
C SER A 218 16.64 18.00 30.42
N SER A 219 15.72 17.24 29.82
CA SER A 219 14.35 17.68 29.61
C SER A 219 13.53 17.50 30.89
N SER A 220 12.79 18.54 31.31
CA SER A 220 11.81 18.43 32.39
C SER A 220 10.42 18.44 31.76
N THR A 221 9.61 17.42 32.07
CA THR A 221 8.21 17.33 31.65
C THR A 221 7.35 17.89 32.79
N GLN A 222 6.49 18.86 32.50
CA GLN A 222 5.44 19.31 33.41
C GLN A 222 4.08 18.81 32.89
N THR A 223 3.30 18.21 33.79
CA THR A 223 1.94 17.72 33.51
C THR A 223 0.98 18.39 34.48
N THR A 224 -0.05 19.03 33.95
CA THR A 224 -1.13 19.62 34.76
C THR A 224 -2.47 19.22 34.16
N THR A 225 -3.43 18.89 35.02
CA THR A 225 -4.82 18.57 34.64
C THR A 225 -5.71 19.73 35.07
N THR A 226 -6.62 20.17 34.21
CA THR A 226 -7.62 21.19 34.55
C THR A 226 -9.01 20.65 34.22
N ASP A 227 -9.91 20.67 35.19
CA ASP A 227 -11.31 20.27 35.02
C ASP A 227 -12.12 21.50 34.60
N THR A 228 -12.59 21.49 33.36
CA THR A 228 -13.44 22.54 32.80
C THR A 228 -14.73 21.89 32.32
N GLY A 229 -15.76 21.88 33.17
CA GLY A 229 -17.09 21.39 32.80
C GLY A 229 -17.17 19.89 32.50
N GLY A 230 -16.33 19.06 33.15
CA GLY A 230 -16.36 17.60 32.99
C GLY A 230 -15.52 17.05 31.82
N VAL A 231 -14.73 17.90 31.16
CA VAL A 231 -13.73 17.48 30.18
C VAL A 231 -12.34 17.60 30.80
N ASN A 232 -11.66 16.45 30.94
CA ASN A 232 -10.26 16.39 31.36
C ASN A 232 -9.36 16.68 30.16
N ILE A 233 -8.73 17.86 30.15
CA ILE A 233 -7.73 18.21 29.15
C ILE A 233 -6.35 18.00 29.78
N VAL A 234 -5.55 17.13 29.18
CA VAL A 234 -4.14 16.91 29.54
C VAL A 234 -3.27 17.55 28.48
N ILE A 235 -2.42 18.50 28.87
CA ILE A 235 -1.53 19.22 27.98
C ILE A 235 -0.10 18.82 28.32
N HIS A 236 0.63 18.31 27.32
CA HIS A 236 2.06 18.01 27.44
C HIS A 236 2.86 19.12 26.77
N TYR A 237 3.75 19.77 27.52
CA TYR A 237 4.67 20.79 26.99
C TYR A 237 6.10 20.26 27.00
N TYR A 238 6.71 20.26 25.82
CA TYR A 238 8.12 19.96 25.62
C TYR A 238 8.76 21.20 25.01
N GLY A 239 9.44 22.01 25.82
CA GLY A 239 10.05 23.24 25.34
C GLY A 239 11.34 23.58 26.05
N GLY A 240 12.43 23.63 25.26
CA GLY A 240 13.67 24.31 25.60
C GLY A 240 13.60 25.79 25.25
N GLY A 241 14.09 26.64 26.15
CA GLY A 241 14.31 28.09 25.94
C GLY A 241 13.06 28.96 26.10
N GLN A 242 13.03 29.77 27.17
CA GLN A 242 12.10 30.91 27.31
C GLN A 242 12.65 32.13 26.54
N PRO A 243 11.86 32.81 25.69
CA PRO A 243 12.23 34.14 25.22
C PRO A 243 12.08 35.15 26.37
N GLU A 244 13.10 35.99 26.59
CA GLU A 244 13.05 37.04 27.61
C GLU A 244 11.85 37.98 27.38
N GLY A 245 10.94 38.03 28.35
CA GLY A 245 9.88 39.04 28.43
C GLY A 245 8.48 38.66 27.90
N GLY A 246 8.24 37.42 27.46
CA GLY A 246 6.91 36.94 27.07
C GLY A 246 6.30 35.99 28.10
N SER A 247 5.00 36.10 28.40
CA SER A 247 4.29 35.07 29.17
C SER A 247 4.34 33.73 28.43
N ASN A 248 4.64 32.65 29.16
CA ASN A 248 4.75 31.31 28.60
C ASN A 248 3.45 31.00 27.82
N PRO A 249 3.51 30.53 26.56
CA PRO A 249 2.33 30.13 25.79
C PRO A 249 1.39 29.20 26.56
N PHE A 250 1.95 28.35 27.42
CA PHE A 250 1.21 27.47 28.32
C PHE A 250 0.39 28.24 29.37
N GLU A 251 0.97 29.28 29.98
CA GLU A 251 0.30 30.13 30.96
C GLU A 251 -0.81 30.96 30.28
N ARG A 252 -0.59 31.42 29.04
CA ARG A 252 -1.62 32.11 28.26
C ARG A 252 -2.81 31.19 27.94
N LEU A 253 -2.54 29.95 27.57
CA LEU A 253 -3.59 28.95 27.30
C LEU A 253 -4.34 28.56 28.58
N GLN A 254 -3.64 28.37 29.69
CA GLN A 254 -4.26 28.12 31.00
C GLN A 254 -5.15 29.30 31.43
N ASN A 255 -4.65 30.53 31.30
CA ASN A 255 -5.42 31.73 31.63
C ASN A 255 -6.63 31.91 30.72
N PHE A 256 -6.52 31.54 29.43
CA PHE A 256 -7.64 31.53 28.51
C PHE A 256 -8.70 30.48 28.93
N LEU A 257 -8.29 29.23 29.17
CA LEU A 257 -9.21 28.15 29.57
C LEU A 257 -9.88 28.42 30.94
N ALA A 258 -9.17 29.06 31.86
CA ALA A 258 -9.69 29.47 33.16
C ALA A 258 -10.58 30.73 33.11
N SER A 259 -10.62 31.44 31.98
CA SER A 259 -11.47 32.63 31.84
C SER A 259 -12.95 32.25 31.66
N PRO A 260 -13.90 33.10 32.10
CA PRO A 260 -15.35 32.83 31.97
C PRO A 260 -15.80 32.53 30.54
N ASP A 261 -15.10 33.10 29.56
CA ASP A 261 -15.42 32.98 28.13
C ASP A 261 -14.61 31.89 27.42
N GLY A 262 -13.39 31.57 27.87
CA GLY A 262 -12.50 30.67 27.13
C GLY A 262 -12.91 29.19 27.19
N GLY A 263 -13.46 28.73 28.32
CA GLY A 263 -14.01 27.38 28.43
C GLY A 263 -15.30 27.18 27.60
N ARG A 264 -16.04 28.26 27.30
CA ARG A 264 -17.30 28.21 26.54
C ARG A 264 -17.11 28.37 25.03
N ASN A 265 -16.02 28.98 24.60
CA ASN A 265 -15.73 29.29 23.20
C ASN A 265 -14.65 28.38 22.59
N LEU A 266 -14.34 27.24 23.23
CA LEU A 266 -13.40 26.28 22.68
C LEU A 266 -14.05 25.48 21.54
N ILE A 267 -13.77 25.88 20.30
CA ILE A 267 -14.22 25.17 19.09
C ILE A 267 -13.05 24.35 18.55
N PHE A 268 -13.22 23.03 18.48
CA PHE A 268 -12.27 22.14 17.83
C PHE A 268 -12.55 22.11 16.32
N PHE A 269 -11.58 22.51 15.50
CA PHE A 269 -11.62 22.26 14.07
C PHE A 269 -10.82 21.01 13.76
N THR A 270 -11.50 19.90 13.45
CA THR A 270 -10.88 18.68 12.94
C THR A 270 -11.07 18.64 11.42
N GLY A 271 -10.22 19.35 10.68
CA GLY A 271 -10.21 19.35 9.22
C GLY A 271 -9.29 20.43 8.64
N PRO A 272 -8.75 20.27 7.42
CA PRO A 272 -7.88 21.26 6.80
C PRO A 272 -8.67 22.55 6.45
N PRO A 273 -8.10 23.74 6.67
CA PRO A 273 -8.79 25.00 6.44
C PRO A 273 -8.90 25.31 4.95
N THR A 274 -10.12 25.60 4.46
CA THR A 274 -10.33 26.29 3.19
C THR A 274 -10.70 27.75 3.47
N MET A 275 -9.83 28.68 3.06
CA MET A 275 -10.07 30.12 3.15
C MET A 275 -10.84 30.58 1.91
N GLY A 276 -12.05 31.11 2.12
CA GLY A 276 -12.93 31.59 1.05
C GLY A 276 -12.57 32.98 0.51
N THR A 277 -12.93 33.22 -0.74
CA THR A 277 -13.13 34.54 -1.35
C THR A 277 -14.52 34.58 -2.04
N PRO A 278 -15.14 35.77 -2.19
CA PRO A 278 -16.56 35.88 -2.52
C PRO A 278 -16.86 35.69 -4.02
N THR A 279 -18.02 35.08 -4.29
CA THR A 279 -18.54 34.65 -5.58
C THR A 279 -18.99 35.81 -6.52
N PRO A 280 -18.76 35.72 -7.84
CA PRO A 280 -19.64 36.29 -8.85
C PRO A 280 -20.58 35.20 -9.44
N PRO A 281 -21.75 35.57 -10.00
CA PRO A 281 -22.70 34.58 -10.50
C PRO A 281 -22.40 34.17 -11.95
N VAL A 282 -22.92 32.98 -12.30
CA VAL A 282 -23.08 32.39 -13.65
C VAL A 282 -21.92 31.52 -14.17
N ALA A 283 -22.04 30.20 -13.98
CA ALA A 283 -22.26 29.24 -15.07
C ALA A 283 -22.35 27.81 -14.49
N ALA A 284 -23.55 27.23 -14.56
CA ALA A 284 -23.78 25.82 -14.28
C ALA A 284 -23.22 24.98 -15.45
N PHE A 285 -22.12 24.26 -15.26
CA PHE A 285 -21.82 22.94 -15.87
C PHE A 285 -20.42 22.45 -15.43
N THR A 286 -20.29 21.96 -14.20
CA THR A 286 -19.32 20.91 -13.82
C THR A 286 -19.70 20.39 -12.44
N SER A 287 -20.76 19.57 -12.40
CA SER A 287 -20.85 18.56 -11.33
C SER A 287 -19.77 17.55 -11.66
N ALA A 288 -18.56 17.79 -11.14
CA ALA A 288 -17.53 16.78 -11.13
C ALA A 288 -18.12 15.51 -10.52
N LEU A 289 -17.95 14.39 -11.21
CA LEU A 289 -18.16 13.04 -10.68
C LEU A 289 -17.31 12.89 -9.42
N SER A 290 -17.89 13.26 -8.28
CA SER A 290 -17.34 12.92 -6.98
C SER A 290 -17.75 11.48 -6.77
N SER A 291 -16.91 10.55 -7.22
CA SER A 291 -17.05 9.14 -6.87
C SER A 291 -17.37 9.05 -5.39
N SER A 292 -18.55 8.52 -5.09
CA SER A 292 -19.04 8.48 -3.73
C SER A 292 -18.12 7.57 -2.89
N LYS A 293 -17.19 8.19 -2.16
CA LYS A 293 -16.30 7.44 -1.26
C LYS A 293 -17.10 6.98 -0.05
N SER A 294 -17.47 5.71 -0.02
CA SER A 294 -17.89 5.06 1.21
C SER A 294 -16.65 4.71 2.05
N GLN A 295 -16.71 4.94 3.36
CA GLN A 295 -15.59 4.74 4.28
C GLN A 295 -16.06 3.97 5.51
N ALA A 296 -15.34 2.92 5.88
CA ALA A 296 -15.45 2.32 7.21
C ALA A 296 -14.23 2.73 8.04
N ALA A 297 -14.43 3.05 9.32
CA ALA A 297 -13.35 3.49 10.19
C ALA A 297 -13.44 2.84 11.57
N SER A 298 -12.30 2.65 12.21
CA SER A 298 -12.22 2.19 13.58
C SER A 298 -12.83 3.20 14.55
N THR A 299 -13.64 2.74 15.49
CA THR A 299 -14.20 3.59 16.57
C THR A 299 -13.27 3.74 17.77
N GLY A 300 -12.19 2.96 17.84
CA GLY A 300 -11.21 3.01 18.92
C GLY A 300 -9.94 2.22 18.57
N ALA A 301 -8.95 2.27 19.45
CA ALA A 301 -7.70 1.54 19.27
C ALA A 301 -7.89 0.01 19.40
N CYS A 302 -6.99 -0.77 18.80
CA CYS A 302 -6.92 -2.21 18.94
C CYS A 302 -5.49 -2.67 19.24
N TYR A 303 -5.38 -3.60 20.18
CA TYR A 303 -4.13 -4.21 20.57
C TYR A 303 -4.24 -5.73 20.46
N VAL A 304 -3.28 -6.33 19.79
CA VAL A 304 -3.14 -7.78 19.65
C VAL A 304 -1.69 -8.13 19.95
N ALA A 305 -1.46 -9.10 20.84
CA ALA A 305 -0.14 -9.63 21.12
C ALA A 305 -0.14 -11.14 20.99
N SER A 306 0.99 -11.71 20.57
CA SER A 306 1.17 -13.16 20.54
C SER A 306 2.14 -13.63 21.61
N SER A 307 1.78 -14.74 22.23
CA SER A 307 2.59 -15.48 23.20
C SER A 307 3.01 -16.85 22.67
N SER A 308 2.75 -17.13 21.38
CA SER A 308 2.99 -18.42 20.75
C SER A 308 3.42 -18.25 19.29
N THR A 309 3.87 -19.33 18.64
CA THR A 309 4.18 -19.35 17.21
C THR A 309 2.94 -19.30 16.30
N SER A 310 1.74 -19.43 16.88
CA SER A 310 0.47 -19.30 16.16
C SER A 310 0.06 -17.84 16.01
N ILE A 311 -0.77 -17.59 14.99
CA ILE A 311 -1.35 -16.27 14.73
C ILE A 311 -2.40 -15.97 15.81
N THR A 312 -2.21 -14.88 16.54
CA THR A 312 -3.25 -14.25 17.35
C THR A 312 -3.84 -13.10 16.56
N SER A 313 -5.17 -12.97 16.56
CA SER A 313 -5.84 -11.96 15.76
C SER A 313 -7.15 -11.48 16.35
N LYS A 314 -7.62 -10.31 15.93
CA LYS A 314 -8.93 -9.77 16.28
C LYS A 314 -9.52 -8.97 15.11
N ILE A 315 -10.82 -9.17 14.83
CA ILE A 315 -11.58 -8.24 13.96
C ILE A 315 -11.70 -6.91 14.70
N TRP A 316 -11.18 -5.84 14.10
CA TRP A 316 -11.09 -4.53 14.72
C TRP A 316 -12.29 -3.66 14.37
N PHE A 317 -12.61 -3.55 13.09
CA PHE A 317 -13.82 -2.88 12.61
C PHE A 317 -14.26 -3.51 11.29
N THR A 318 -15.51 -3.25 10.93
CA THR A 318 -16.16 -3.83 9.76
C THR A 318 -16.87 -2.74 8.97
N THR A 319 -17.04 -2.98 7.67
CA THR A 319 -17.97 -2.22 6.84
C THR A 319 -19.41 -2.55 7.22
N GLU A 320 -20.35 -1.70 6.80
CA GLU A 320 -21.75 -2.10 6.76
C GLU A 320 -21.93 -3.29 5.80
N LYS A 321 -23.13 -3.89 5.81
CA LYS A 321 -23.46 -4.93 4.83
C LYS A 321 -23.31 -4.35 3.42
N LEU A 322 -22.65 -5.10 2.55
CA LEU A 322 -22.47 -4.73 1.16
C LEU A 322 -23.73 -5.13 0.38
N GLU A 323 -24.43 -4.13 -0.13
CA GLU A 323 -25.57 -4.33 -1.02
C GLU A 323 -25.08 -4.67 -2.43
N GLU A 324 -25.95 -5.27 -3.23
CA GLU A 324 -25.63 -5.71 -4.60
C GLU A 324 -25.19 -4.55 -5.50
N ASP A 325 -25.89 -3.41 -5.42
CA ASP A 325 -25.56 -2.19 -6.17
C ASP A 325 -24.19 -1.61 -5.79
N VAL A 326 -23.81 -1.69 -4.50
CA VAL A 326 -22.48 -1.30 -4.02
C VAL A 326 -21.42 -2.23 -4.59
N LEU A 327 -21.63 -3.55 -4.58
CA LEU A 327 -20.68 -4.53 -5.11
C LEU A 327 -20.45 -4.36 -6.62
N GLU A 328 -21.52 -4.12 -7.39
CA GLU A 328 -21.41 -3.87 -8.83
C GLU A 328 -20.53 -2.66 -9.15
N LYS A 329 -20.53 -1.66 -8.27
CA LYS A 329 -19.79 -0.40 -8.44
C LYS A 329 -18.47 -0.34 -7.69
N LEU A 330 -18.21 -1.28 -6.78
CA LEU A 330 -16.98 -1.31 -5.99
C LEU A 330 -15.77 -1.59 -6.90
N ALA A 331 -14.94 -0.57 -7.06
CA ALA A 331 -13.75 -0.61 -7.91
C ALA A 331 -12.48 -0.97 -7.14
N SER A 332 -12.36 -0.51 -5.88
CA SER A 332 -11.19 -0.83 -5.07
C SER A 332 -11.41 -0.75 -3.56
N LEU A 333 -10.53 -1.45 -2.83
CA LEU A 333 -10.40 -1.42 -1.37
C LEU A 333 -8.96 -1.06 -0.99
N ARG A 334 -8.78 -0.18 0.00
CA ARG A 334 -7.47 0.13 0.57
C ARG A 334 -7.56 0.45 2.05
N LEU A 335 -6.77 -0.25 2.86
CA LEU A 335 -6.67 0.03 4.29
C LEU A 335 -5.60 1.08 4.57
N ILE A 336 -5.91 2.04 5.43
CA ILE A 336 -4.99 3.05 5.96
C ILE A 336 -5.03 2.92 7.49
N THR A 337 -3.88 2.86 8.13
CA THR A 337 -3.76 2.69 9.58
C THR A 337 -2.83 3.74 10.17
N ASN A 338 -3.03 4.04 11.45
CA ASN A 338 -2.01 4.64 12.31
C ASN A 338 -1.65 3.57 13.35
N SER A 339 -0.50 2.94 13.19
CA SER A 339 -0.13 1.77 14.01
C SER A 339 1.37 1.66 14.21
N ARG A 340 1.77 0.75 15.10
CA ARG A 340 3.16 0.36 15.35
C ARG A 340 3.24 -1.08 15.83
N ASP A 341 4.43 -1.64 15.76
CA ASP A 341 4.75 -2.90 16.42
C ASP A 341 5.03 -2.68 17.93
N GLN A 342 5.61 -3.69 18.60
CA GLN A 342 6.00 -3.60 20.01
C GLN A 342 7.16 -2.63 20.30
N GLY A 343 7.80 -2.06 19.27
CA GLY A 343 8.89 -1.09 19.38
C GLY A 343 10.27 -1.69 19.68
N CYS A 344 10.38 -2.99 19.86
CA CYS A 344 11.65 -3.70 19.98
C CYS A 344 11.56 -5.10 19.36
N ILE A 345 12.61 -5.48 18.63
CA ILE A 345 12.75 -6.83 18.08
C ILE A 345 13.84 -7.53 18.89
N ILE A 346 13.46 -8.62 19.57
CA ILE A 346 14.40 -9.45 20.32
C ILE A 346 15.11 -10.44 19.38
N ASP A 347 14.47 -10.76 18.25
CA ASP A 347 14.94 -11.74 17.27
C ASP A 347 14.69 -11.22 15.84
N GLU A 348 15.76 -10.73 15.19
CA GLU A 348 15.72 -10.12 13.85
C GLU A 348 15.27 -11.10 12.76
N ASP A 349 15.47 -12.41 12.98
CA ASP A 349 15.15 -13.46 12.01
C ASP A 349 13.64 -13.72 11.89
N CYS A 350 12.82 -13.13 12.77
CA CYS A 350 11.38 -13.21 12.68
C CYS A 350 10.85 -12.27 11.57
N ASN A 351 10.41 -12.85 10.46
CA ASN A 351 9.68 -12.13 9.41
C ASN A 351 8.36 -11.53 9.95
N GLY A 352 8.39 -10.24 10.28
CA GLY A 352 7.24 -9.35 10.42
C GLY A 352 6.07 -9.90 11.23
N GLY A 353 6.23 -10.09 12.55
CA GLY A 353 5.20 -10.71 13.39
C GLY A 353 4.00 -9.83 13.75
N ALA A 354 3.80 -8.66 13.12
CA ALA A 354 2.63 -7.80 13.32
C ALA A 354 2.14 -7.19 11.99
N TRP A 355 0.88 -7.45 11.62
CA TRP A 355 0.31 -7.00 10.33
C TRP A 355 -1.21 -6.82 10.40
N PHE A 356 -1.77 -6.34 9.29
CA PHE A 356 -3.21 -6.19 9.08
C PHE A 356 -3.68 -7.03 7.89
N GLU A 357 -4.90 -7.55 7.98
CA GLU A 357 -5.57 -8.27 6.91
C GLU A 357 -6.94 -7.64 6.62
N LEU A 358 -7.40 -7.79 5.38
CA LEU A 358 -8.81 -7.68 5.02
C LEU A 358 -9.43 -9.07 5.05
N ALA A 359 -10.59 -9.19 5.68
CA ALA A 359 -11.34 -10.43 5.81
C ALA A 359 -12.73 -10.27 5.19
N VAL A 360 -13.20 -11.26 4.44
CA VAL A 360 -14.61 -11.35 4.06
C VAL A 360 -15.37 -11.99 5.22
N LEU A 361 -16.42 -11.32 5.69
CA LEU A 361 -17.32 -11.79 6.74
C LEU A 361 -18.68 -12.15 6.13
N ALA A 362 -19.35 -13.17 6.66
CA ALA A 362 -20.69 -13.51 6.20
C ALA A 362 -21.68 -12.40 6.59
N PHE A 363 -21.51 -11.81 7.78
CA PHE A 363 -22.27 -10.65 8.25
C PHE A 363 -21.36 -9.62 8.96
N PRO A 364 -21.75 -8.32 9.01
CA PRO A 364 -20.97 -7.27 9.68
C PRO A 364 -20.64 -7.52 11.14
N ALA A 365 -21.48 -8.30 11.85
CA ALA A 365 -21.34 -8.60 13.26
C ALA A 365 -20.43 -9.82 13.54
N ASP A 366 -20.00 -10.54 12.51
CA ASP A 366 -19.18 -11.73 12.68
C ASP A 366 -17.78 -11.37 13.19
N THR A 367 -17.25 -12.23 14.05
CA THR A 367 -15.90 -12.07 14.63
C THR A 367 -14.87 -12.99 14.01
N GLN A 368 -15.28 -13.80 13.03
CA GLN A 368 -14.44 -14.75 12.31
C GLN A 368 -14.63 -14.56 10.81
N PRO A 369 -13.55 -14.63 10.01
CA PRO A 369 -13.66 -14.64 8.55
C PRO A 369 -14.55 -15.77 8.04
N LYS A 370 -15.29 -15.50 6.97
CA LYS A 370 -15.96 -16.54 6.17
C LYS A 370 -14.89 -17.53 5.70
N ALA A 371 -15.18 -18.82 5.84
CA ALA A 371 -14.33 -19.88 5.36
C ALA A 371 -14.99 -20.57 4.16
N VAL A 372 -14.19 -20.97 3.18
CA VAL A 372 -14.66 -21.89 2.14
C VAL A 372 -14.94 -23.24 2.82
N SER A 373 -15.99 -23.96 2.41
CA SER A 373 -16.32 -25.26 3.00
C SER A 373 -15.14 -26.23 2.91
N GLY A 374 -14.49 -26.53 4.05
CA GLY A 374 -13.28 -27.34 4.11
C GLY A 374 -12.00 -26.66 3.61
N GLY A 375 -12.05 -25.36 3.32
CA GLY A 375 -10.94 -24.54 2.85
C GLY A 375 -10.46 -23.50 3.87
N PRO A 376 -9.54 -22.61 3.45
CA PRO A 376 -9.01 -21.58 4.32
C PRO A 376 -10.04 -20.47 4.60
N ALA A 377 -9.74 -19.69 5.63
CA ALA A 377 -10.39 -18.41 5.90
C ALA A 377 -10.13 -17.43 4.74
N LEU A 378 -11.14 -16.66 4.36
CA LEU A 378 -11.04 -15.65 3.30
C LEU A 378 -10.41 -14.37 3.86
N THR A 379 -9.09 -14.36 3.89
CA THR A 379 -8.27 -13.26 4.43
C THR A 379 -7.10 -12.93 3.51
N TRP A 380 -6.81 -11.64 3.35
CA TRP A 380 -5.70 -11.13 2.53
C TRP A 380 -4.89 -10.11 3.30
N THR A 381 -3.56 -10.27 3.32
CA THR A 381 -2.65 -9.33 3.98
C THR A 381 -2.70 -7.97 3.30
N SER A 382 -2.96 -6.93 4.08
CA SER A 382 -2.94 -5.54 3.60
C SER A 382 -1.54 -4.93 3.65
N HIS A 383 -0.89 -5.01 4.82
CA HIS A 383 0.47 -4.53 5.07
C HIS A 383 0.95 -4.97 6.46
N HIS A 384 2.27 -4.96 6.67
CA HIS A 384 2.90 -5.15 7.97
C HIS A 384 3.13 -3.81 8.67
N ASN A 385 3.19 -3.83 10.01
CA ASN A 385 3.78 -2.70 10.72
C ASN A 385 5.26 -2.57 10.37
N ARG A 386 5.74 -1.32 10.38
CA ARG A 386 7.17 -1.06 10.26
C ARG A 386 7.88 -1.57 11.51
N LYS A 387 8.95 -2.33 11.31
CA LYS A 387 9.77 -2.94 12.36
C LYS A 387 10.51 -1.89 13.18
N GLU A 388 10.63 -2.09 14.49
CA GLU A 388 11.47 -1.30 15.41
C GLU A 388 11.08 0.19 15.53
N HIS A 389 9.85 0.53 15.16
CA HIS A 389 9.34 1.87 15.34
C HIS A 389 8.54 2.00 16.63
N ALA A 390 9.13 2.67 17.62
CA ALA A 390 8.43 3.02 18.85
C ALA A 390 7.25 3.98 18.61
N GLU A 391 7.23 4.71 17.50
CA GLU A 391 6.21 5.71 17.18
C GLU A 391 5.09 5.11 16.32
N THR A 392 3.88 5.64 16.50
CA THR A 392 2.74 5.29 15.64
C THR A 392 2.91 5.96 14.28
N LEU A 393 2.99 5.14 13.23
CA LEU A 393 3.15 5.62 11.85
C LEU A 393 1.84 5.47 11.08
N ARG A 394 1.62 6.41 10.16
CA ARG A 394 0.53 6.30 9.19
C ARG A 394 0.97 5.42 8.03
N LEU A 395 0.38 4.24 7.92
CA LEU A 395 0.68 3.27 6.87
C LEU A 395 -0.50 3.15 5.91
N MET A 396 -0.19 2.97 4.64
CA MET A 396 -1.21 2.75 3.62
C MET A 396 -0.95 1.38 2.99
N GLY A 397 -1.89 0.47 3.17
CA GLY A 397 -1.79 -0.87 2.63
C GLY A 397 -1.98 -0.94 1.12
N LEU A 398 -1.87 -2.17 0.61
CA LEU A 398 -2.14 -2.52 -0.77
C LEU A 398 -3.53 -2.03 -1.21
N LYS A 399 -3.61 -1.51 -2.44
CA LYS A 399 -4.88 -1.19 -3.11
C LYS A 399 -5.35 -2.43 -3.86
N PHE A 400 -6.40 -3.07 -3.36
CA PHE A 400 -7.05 -4.20 -4.02
C PHE A 400 -8.00 -3.64 -5.07
N THR A 401 -7.72 -3.85 -6.35
CA THR A 401 -8.60 -3.46 -7.46
C THR A 401 -9.56 -4.60 -7.80
N ARG A 402 -10.59 -4.32 -8.60
CA ARG A 402 -11.64 -5.27 -8.99
C ARG A 402 -11.15 -6.59 -9.58
N ASP A 403 -9.96 -6.61 -10.17
CA ASP A 403 -9.32 -7.82 -10.72
C ASP A 403 -8.70 -8.73 -9.64
N HIS A 404 -8.63 -8.26 -8.38
CA HIS A 404 -8.09 -9.03 -7.27
C HIS A 404 -9.09 -10.09 -6.77
N GLU A 405 -8.60 -11.27 -6.39
CA GLU A 405 -9.45 -12.40 -6.00
C GLU A 405 -10.38 -12.13 -4.81
N ILE A 406 -10.07 -11.16 -3.93
CA ILE A 406 -10.98 -10.77 -2.83
C ILE A 406 -12.39 -10.43 -3.36
N PHE A 407 -12.48 -9.84 -4.56
CA PHE A 407 -13.75 -9.45 -5.17
C PHE A 407 -14.57 -10.62 -5.68
N SER A 408 -13.96 -11.76 -6.04
CA SER A 408 -14.70 -12.95 -6.47
C SER A 408 -15.38 -13.69 -5.31
N TRP A 409 -15.04 -13.34 -4.07
CA TRP A 409 -15.61 -13.93 -2.85
C TRP A 409 -16.64 -13.03 -2.16
N LEU A 410 -16.81 -11.80 -2.62
CA LEU A 410 -17.80 -10.87 -2.08
C LEU A 410 -19.17 -11.17 -2.69
N GLU A 411 -20.13 -11.45 -1.81
CA GLU A 411 -21.54 -11.65 -2.16
C GLU A 411 -22.40 -10.58 -1.47
N PRO A 412 -23.61 -10.27 -1.98
CA PRO A 412 -24.55 -9.42 -1.27
C PRO A 412 -24.73 -9.87 0.19
N CYS A 413 -24.92 -8.90 1.09
CA CYS A 413 -25.00 -9.05 2.55
C CYS A 413 -23.68 -9.36 3.27
N ASN A 414 -22.59 -9.68 2.56
CA ASN A 414 -21.28 -9.83 3.19
C ASN A 414 -20.76 -8.48 3.73
N ALA A 415 -19.71 -8.52 4.53
CA ALA A 415 -18.97 -7.34 4.94
C ALA A 415 -17.46 -7.56 4.78
N VAL A 416 -16.73 -6.49 4.52
CA VAL A 416 -15.26 -6.47 4.67
C VAL A 416 -14.92 -6.08 6.10
N GLY A 417 -14.22 -6.97 6.81
CA GLY A 417 -13.65 -6.74 8.12
C GLY A 417 -12.15 -6.44 8.05
N VAL A 418 -11.66 -5.58 8.94
CA VAL A 418 -10.24 -5.33 9.13
C VAL A 418 -9.76 -6.13 10.34
N ARG A 419 -8.77 -7.00 10.13
CA ARG A 419 -8.23 -7.89 11.15
C ARG A 419 -6.83 -7.44 11.53
N VAL A 420 -6.60 -7.33 12.84
CA VAL A 420 -5.30 -6.99 13.43
C VAL A 420 -4.64 -8.29 13.86
N CYS A 421 -3.42 -8.53 13.38
CA CYS A 421 -2.72 -9.80 13.55
C CYS A 421 -1.36 -9.62 14.25
N ALA A 422 -1.00 -10.59 15.07
CA ALA A 422 0.36 -10.77 15.57
C ALA A 422 0.73 -12.27 15.65
N GLN A 423 2.00 -12.60 15.44
CA GLN A 423 2.51 -13.97 15.49
C GLN A 423 3.91 -14.00 16.11
N ASN A 424 4.22 -15.09 16.80
CA ASN A 424 5.43 -15.35 17.56
C ASN A 424 5.45 -14.68 18.94
N PRO A 425 6.03 -15.34 19.96
CA PRO A 425 6.10 -14.78 21.31
C PRO A 425 6.79 -13.42 21.32
N GLY A 426 6.17 -12.44 21.98
CA GLY A 426 6.73 -11.08 22.16
C GLY A 426 6.33 -10.09 21.06
N TRP A 427 5.74 -10.55 19.95
CA TRP A 427 5.21 -9.64 18.94
C TRP A 427 3.87 -9.06 19.34
N ALA A 428 3.67 -7.78 19.03
CA ALA A 428 2.39 -7.12 19.21
C ALA A 428 2.10 -6.12 18.09
N ASN A 429 0.82 -5.95 17.79
CA ASN A 429 0.29 -4.94 16.90
C ASN A 429 -0.54 -3.94 17.72
N ASN A 430 -0.09 -2.69 17.75
CA ASN A 430 -0.76 -1.59 18.42
C ASN A 430 -1.32 -0.63 17.37
N ALA A 431 -2.63 -0.76 17.11
CA ALA A 431 -3.34 0.02 16.11
C ALA A 431 -4.15 1.13 16.78
N LYS A 432 -3.79 2.38 16.53
CA LYS A 432 -4.42 3.56 17.15
C LYS A 432 -5.70 3.96 16.42
N SER A 433 -5.68 3.98 15.09
CA SER A 433 -6.84 4.24 14.26
C SER A 433 -6.68 3.63 12.86
N GLY A 434 -7.79 3.31 12.21
CA GLY A 434 -7.83 2.66 10.91
C GLY A 434 -9.01 3.15 10.08
N GLN A 435 -8.82 3.19 8.77
CA GLN A 435 -9.80 3.61 7.78
C GLN A 435 -9.69 2.70 6.56
N LEU A 436 -10.80 2.11 6.14
CA LEU A 436 -10.93 1.38 4.89
C LEU A 436 -11.54 2.32 3.85
N ASP A 437 -10.72 2.74 2.91
CA ASP A 437 -11.16 3.49 1.73
C ASP A 437 -11.77 2.53 0.72
N MET A 438 -13.04 2.77 0.38
CA MET A 438 -13.74 2.06 -0.68
C MET A 438 -14.02 3.03 -1.84
N GLU A 439 -13.55 2.67 -3.03
CA GLU A 439 -13.82 3.42 -4.25
C GLU A 439 -15.04 2.81 -4.94
N ILE A 440 -16.14 3.55 -4.97
CA ILE A 440 -17.39 3.15 -5.62
C ILE A 440 -17.58 4.06 -6.83
N LEU A 441 -17.77 3.45 -8.01
CA LEU A 441 -18.03 4.16 -9.26
C LEU A 441 -19.49 4.64 -9.32
N ASP A 442 -19.73 5.77 -9.97
CA ASP A 442 -21.07 6.35 -10.06
C ASP A 442 -22.01 5.59 -11.01
#